data_AF-A0A925Z4T1-F1
#
_entry.id   AF-A0A925Z4T1-F1
#
_cell.length_a   1.000
_cell.length_b   1.000
_cell.length_c   1.000
_cell.angle_alpha   90.00
_cell.angle_beta   90.00
_cell.angle_gamma   90.00
#
_symmetry.space_group_name_H-M   'P 1'
#
loop_
_entity.id
_entity.type
_entity.pdbx_description
1 polymer ?
#
loop_
_entity_poly.entity_id
_entity_poly.type
_entity_poly.pdbx_seq_one_letter_code
_entity_poly.pdbx_strand_id
1 'polypeptide(L)'
;SLGLDGMDHRYLNVIALNYGGGPVGIETIAAALSESKDAIEETVEPYLLQQGFIGRTPRGRVLTLKAFKHLGLVAPRREINQISLFEAGLDDTEA
;
A
#
# COMPACT_ATOMS: atom_id res chain seq x y z
N SER A 1 -0.65 11.32 -19.21
CA SER A 1 -0.16 11.23 -17.82
C SER A 1 -1.33 11.50 -16.90
N LEU A 2 -1.42 10.84 -15.73
CA LEU A 2 -2.54 11.03 -14.80
C LEU A 2 -2.46 12.35 -14.01
N GLY A 3 -1.45 13.19 -14.27
CA GLY A 3 -1.15 14.39 -13.47
C GLY A 3 -0.16 14.15 -12.34
N LEU A 4 0.37 12.92 -12.22
CA LEU A 4 1.45 12.60 -11.28
C LEU A 4 2.73 13.34 -11.66
N ASP A 5 3.40 13.88 -10.65
CA ASP A 5 4.69 14.55 -10.79
C ASP A 5 5.87 13.63 -10.46
N GLY A 6 7.09 14.16 -10.52
CA GLY A 6 8.30 13.39 -10.23
C GLY A 6 8.35 12.86 -8.79
N MET A 7 7.78 13.58 -7.83
CA MET A 7 7.76 13.19 -6.43
C MET A 7 6.78 12.04 -6.19
N ASP A 8 5.59 12.10 -6.80
CA ASP A 8 4.61 11.02 -6.80
C ASP A 8 5.21 9.71 -7.35
N HIS A 9 5.89 9.80 -8.50
CA HIS A 9 6.52 8.64 -9.12
C HIS A 9 7.60 8.03 -8.23
N ARG A 10 8.43 8.87 -7.59
CA ARG A 10 9.46 8.40 -6.64
C ARG A 10 8.81 7.73 -5.42
N TYR A 11 7.77 8.32 -4.85
CA TYR A 11 7.04 7.75 -3.71
C TYR A 11 6.49 6.35 -4.04
N LEU A 12 5.79 6.21 -5.18
CA LEU A 12 5.24 4.93 -5.60
C LEU A 12 6.33 3.90 -5.89
N ASN A 13 7.44 4.31 -6.54
CA ASN A 13 8.56 3.43 -6.84
C ASN A 13 9.28 2.93 -5.60
N VAL A 14 9.45 3.77 -4.56
CA VAL A 14 10.05 3.33 -3.29
C VAL A 14 9.24 2.18 -2.69
N ILE A 15 7.92 2.33 -2.60
CA ILE A 15 7.07 1.28 -2.02
C ILE A 15 7.06 0.03 -2.90
N ALA A 16 7.00 0.19 -4.23
CA ALA A 16 6.96 -0.94 -5.17
C ALA A 16 8.26 -1.73 -5.20
N LEU A 17 9.39 -1.06 -5.45
CA LEU A 17 10.66 -1.69 -5.80
C LEU A 17 11.44 -2.11 -4.56
N ASN A 18 11.39 -1.31 -3.48
CA ASN A 18 12.19 -1.59 -2.28
C ASN A 18 11.43 -2.46 -1.28
N TYR A 19 10.09 -2.39 -1.27
CA TYR A 19 9.25 -3.05 -0.26
C TYR A 19 8.16 -3.94 -0.85
N GLY A 20 8.20 -4.22 -2.16
CA GLY A 20 7.27 -5.16 -2.81
C GLY A 20 5.80 -4.74 -2.74
N GLY A 21 5.51 -3.45 -2.56
CA GLY A 21 4.15 -2.93 -2.40
C GLY A 21 3.71 -2.66 -0.96
N GLY A 22 4.56 -2.91 0.04
CA GLY A 22 4.32 -2.60 1.45
C GLY A 22 3.71 -3.74 2.28
N PRO A 23 3.31 -3.48 3.55
CA PRO A 23 3.18 -2.17 4.20
C PRO A 23 4.53 -1.53 4.59
N VAL A 24 4.65 -0.21 4.42
CA VAL A 24 5.86 0.58 4.77
C VAL A 24 5.50 1.78 5.65
N GLY A 25 6.27 2.02 6.71
CA GLY A 25 6.10 3.19 7.57
C GLY A 25 6.43 4.50 6.85
N ILE A 26 5.76 5.59 7.23
CA ILE A 26 5.97 6.90 6.60
C ILE A 26 7.38 7.44 6.84
N GLU A 27 7.94 7.24 8.02
CA GLU A 27 9.31 7.64 8.35
C GLU A 27 10.33 6.97 7.42
N THR A 28 10.08 5.70 7.08
CA THR A 28 10.92 4.93 6.17
C THR A 28 10.82 5.44 4.73
N ILE A 29 9.62 5.80 4.28
CA ILE A 29 9.41 6.40 2.96
C ILE A 29 10.09 7.77 2.87
N ALA A 30 9.89 8.61 3.90
CA ALA A 30 10.51 9.94 4.01
C ALA A 30 12.04 9.86 3.95
N ALA A 31 12.64 8.97 4.74
CA ALA A 31 14.08 8.73 4.72
C ALA A 31 14.58 8.29 3.33
N ALA A 32 13.88 7.34 2.68
CA ALA A 32 14.25 6.86 1.34
C ALA A 32 14.12 7.94 0.25
N LEU A 33 13.27 8.93 0.47
CA LEU A 33 13.06 10.05 -0.45
C LEU A 33 13.91 11.28 -0.11
N SER A 34 14.63 11.26 1.01
CA SER A 34 15.35 12.42 1.56
C SER A 34 14.43 13.65 1.72
N GLU A 35 13.19 13.39 2.11
CA GLU A 35 12.16 14.40 2.36
C GLU A 35 11.71 14.33 3.82
N SER A 36 11.07 15.40 4.32
CA SER A 36 10.41 15.33 5.62
C SER A 36 9.10 14.55 5.53
N LYS A 37 8.73 13.90 6.63
CA LYS A 37 7.43 13.24 6.75
C LYS A 37 6.27 14.21 6.49
N ASP A 38 6.31 15.38 7.11
CA ASP A 38 5.25 16.38 6.99
C ASP A 38 5.05 16.81 5.53
N ALA A 39 6.14 17.04 4.79
CA ALA A 39 6.07 17.36 3.37
C ALA A 39 5.36 16.23 2.59
N ILE A 40 5.70 14.97 2.85
CA ILE A 40 5.06 13.85 2.17
C ILE A 40 3.57 13.75 2.54
N GLU A 41 3.22 13.85 3.81
CA GLU A 41 1.83 13.69 4.28
C GLU A 41 0.92 14.85 3.84
N GLU A 42 1.45 16.07 3.74
CA GLU A 42 0.69 17.26 3.39
C GLU A 42 0.62 17.53 1.88
N THR A 43 1.65 17.14 1.12
CA THR A 43 1.74 17.51 -0.31
C THR A 43 1.59 16.34 -1.27
N VAL A 44 2.11 15.16 -0.92
CA VAL A 44 2.15 14.00 -1.84
C VAL A 44 0.98 13.04 -1.59
N GLU A 45 0.80 12.61 -0.34
CA GLU A 45 -0.21 11.59 -0.01
C GLU A 45 -1.66 11.98 -0.35
N PRO A 46 -2.12 13.25 -0.21
CA PRO A 46 -3.52 13.57 -0.47
C PRO A 46 -3.97 13.17 -1.88
N TYR A 47 -3.13 13.47 -2.87
CA TYR A 47 -3.42 13.13 -4.26
C TYR A 47 -3.36 11.63 -4.51
N LEU A 48 -2.30 10.95 -4.05
CA LEU A 48 -2.14 9.50 -4.24
C LEU A 48 -3.24 8.68 -3.56
N LEU A 49 -3.72 9.12 -2.38
CA LEU A 49 -4.86 8.52 -1.69
C LEU A 49 -6.16 8.76 -2.44
N GLN A 50 -6.43 10.00 -2.86
CA GLN A 50 -7.65 10.35 -3.58
C GLN A 50 -7.75 9.59 -4.91
N GLN A 51 -6.63 9.44 -5.61
CA GLN A 51 -6.57 8.65 -6.84
C GLN A 51 -6.57 7.14 -6.60
N GLY A 52 -6.47 6.68 -5.35
CA GLY A 52 -6.48 5.26 -5.01
C GLY A 52 -5.22 4.52 -5.46
N PHE A 53 -4.08 5.18 -5.51
CA PHE A 53 -2.78 4.55 -5.75
C PHE A 53 -2.22 3.89 -4.51
N ILE A 54 -2.47 4.49 -3.34
CA ILE A 54 -2.01 3.98 -2.05
C ILE A 54 -3.19 3.74 -1.10
N GLY A 55 -3.01 2.81 -0.17
CA GLY A 55 -3.90 2.59 0.97
C GLY A 55 -3.13 2.78 2.28
N ARG A 56 -3.81 3.31 3.31
CA ARG A 56 -3.29 3.37 4.68
C ARG A 56 -3.72 2.13 5.45
N THR A 57 -2.79 1.57 6.22
CA THR A 57 -3.04 0.50 7.19
C THR A 57 -2.36 0.87 8.51
N PRO A 58 -2.73 0.25 9.65
CA PRO A 58 -2.02 0.46 10.91
C PRO A 58 -0.52 0.15 10.83
N ARG A 59 -0.11 -0.71 9.88
CA ARG A 59 1.28 -1.12 9.66
C ARG A 59 2.04 -0.22 8.68
N GLY A 60 1.37 0.75 8.06
CA GLY A 60 1.97 1.63 7.05
C GLY A 60 1.18 1.71 5.75
N ARG A 61 1.83 2.21 4.69
CA ARG A 61 1.24 2.42 3.37
C ARG A 61 1.46 1.22 2.47
N VAL A 62 0.45 0.89 1.69
CA VAL A 62 0.46 -0.20 0.72
C VAL A 62 0.07 0.30 -0.66
N LEU A 63 0.66 -0.25 -1.71
CA LEU A 63 0.24 0.02 -3.08
C LEU A 63 -1.03 -0.75 -3.42
N THR A 64 -1.92 -0.10 -4.15
CA THR A 64 -3.09 -0.76 -4.73
C THR A 64 -2.73 -1.42 -6.06
N LEU A 65 -3.62 -2.28 -6.56
CA LEU A 65 -3.50 -2.83 -7.91
C LEU A 65 -3.43 -1.73 -8.99
N LYS A 66 -4.07 -0.57 -8.75
CA LYS A 66 -4.01 0.58 -9.67
C LYS A 66 -2.59 1.13 -9.77
N ALA A 67 -1.87 1.24 -8.65
CA ALA A 67 -0.46 1.67 -8.64
C ALA A 67 0.44 0.69 -9.40
N PHE A 68 0.33 -0.61 -9.14
CA PHE A 68 1.11 -1.61 -9.88
C PHE A 68 0.87 -1.53 -11.40
N LYS A 69 -0.40 -1.46 -11.82
CA LYS A 69 -0.75 -1.28 -13.24
C LYS A 69 -0.16 0.01 -13.83
N HIS A 70 -0.23 1.10 -13.07
CA HIS A 70 0.30 2.39 -13.50
C HIS A 70 1.83 2.37 -13.66
N LEU A 71 2.53 1.67 -12.78
CA LEU A 71 3.99 1.49 -12.85
C LEU A 71 4.41 0.43 -13.88
N GLY A 72 3.47 -0.27 -14.53
CA GLY A 72 3.77 -1.38 -15.44
C GLY A 72 4.33 -2.62 -14.73
N LEU A 73 4.05 -2.77 -13.43
CA LEU A 73 4.54 -3.85 -12.59
C LEU A 73 3.47 -4.91 -12.35
N VAL A 74 3.89 -6.15 -12.12
CA VAL A 74 3.00 -7.23 -11.69
C VAL A 74 2.79 -7.11 -10.19
N ALA A 75 1.54 -6.99 -9.75
CA ALA A 75 1.21 -6.98 -8.33
C ALA A 75 1.52 -8.35 -7.69
N PRO A 76 2.06 -8.38 -6.46
CA PRO A 76 2.26 -9.64 -5.75
C PRO A 76 0.92 -10.34 -5.52
N ARG A 77 0.92 -11.67 -5.63
CA ARG A 77 -0.26 -12.48 -5.32
C ARG A 77 -0.57 -12.30 -3.83
N ARG A 78 -1.73 -11.72 -3.53
CA ARG A 78 -2.17 -11.52 -2.14
C ARG A 78 -2.47 -12.90 -1.56
N GLU A 79 -1.63 -13.38 -0.64
CA GLU A 79 -1.94 -14.57 0.15
C GLU A 79 -3.13 -14.21 1.05
N ILE A 80 -4.28 -14.82 0.80
CA ILE A 80 -5.43 -14.73 1.69
C ILE A 80 -5.05 -15.55 2.91
N ASN A 81 -4.54 -14.89 3.96
CA ASN A 81 -4.38 -15.54 5.26
C ASN A 81 -5.79 -15.92 5.74
N GLN A 82 -6.04 -17.23 5.70
CA GLN A 82 -7.29 -17.92 5.92
C GLN A 82 -7.68 -17.83 7.41
N ILE A 83 -8.09 -16.65 7.89
CA ILE A 83 -8.64 -16.49 9.25
C ILE A 83 -10.12 -16.94 9.32
N SER A 84 -10.72 -17.33 8.20
CA SER A 84 -12.09 -17.90 8.19
C SER A 84 -12.13 -19.42 8.48
N LEU A 85 -11.10 -20.00 9.09
CA LEU A 85 -11.04 -21.45 9.36
C LEU A 85 -11.74 -21.87 10.67
N PHE A 86 -12.21 -20.93 11.49
CA PHE A 86 -12.79 -21.25 12.81
C PHE A 86 -14.32 -21.08 12.94
N GLU A 87 -15.05 -20.83 11.86
CA GLU A 87 -16.53 -20.86 11.90
C GLU A 87 -17.13 -22.22 11.46
N ALA A 88 -16.32 -23.21 11.10
CA ALA A 88 -16.77 -24.54 10.71
C ALA A 88 -16.91 -25.51 11.92
N GLY A 89 -17.39 -25.02 13.06
CA GLY A 89 -17.46 -25.81 14.29
C GLY A 89 -18.65 -25.51 15.21
N LEU A 90 -19.68 -24.82 14.71
CA LEU A 90 -20.94 -24.64 15.41
C LEU A 90 -22.07 -25.14 14.51
N ASP A 91 -22.13 -26.45 14.32
CA ASP A 91 -23.40 -27.16 14.25
C ASP A 91 -23.17 -28.64 14.58
N ASP A 92 -24.11 -29.16 15.37
CA ASP A 92 -24.43 -30.57 15.59
C ASP A 92 -23.47 -31.42 16.45
N THR A 93 -23.63 -31.31 17.76
CA THR A 93 -23.65 -32.52 18.59
C THR A 93 -24.99 -32.58 19.33
N GLU A 94 -25.89 -33.36 18.75
CA GLU A 94 -27.08 -33.90 19.42
C GLU A 94 -26.69 -34.62 20.72
N ALA A 95 -27.38 -34.29 21.81
CA ALA A 95 -27.84 -35.20 22.85
C ALA A 95 -28.88 -34.51 23.75
#